data_AF-A0A849N6X3-F1
#
_entry.id   AF-A0A849N6X3-F1
#
_cell.length_a   1.000
_cell.length_b   1.000
_cell.length_c   1.000
_cell.angle_alpha   90.00
_cell.angle_beta   90.00
_cell.angle_gamma   90.00
#
_symmetry.space_group_name_H-M   'P 1'
#
loop_
_entity.id
_entity.type
_entity.pdbx_description
1 polymer ?
#
loop_
_entity_poly.entity_id
_entity_poly.type
_entity_poly.pdbx_seq_one_letter_code
_entity_poly.pdbx_strand_id
1 'polypeptide(L)'
;MQRVAAYILERVEHLQDPEARKAEGDRIRSVIEEWLKGKGATSVDGAGTYVAIDGSDARFRVESVVDGERSWRTFELSEVTTEGRKFVTTFSVIVGRTKVFVFATLEVGTVATLITRIDVDPRCPKVVRDLLAQPGRWNHGASRLQPLSMVDGFEAGEALAQELQDTDRAIPFVVVSRVQGQTALPSLDRKLARDLAGVANVYSIDEPASWALTDLLRRSLSTYGGGIRIYWPRLSLNDNRFRHQLWTAARLQGIEADRRTAAERIRRQLRTIIFQASAASVVRPSEIDDIRGASARSEYAALRAKADELEDLKTKARSLEEFQEIVALYSADNKKLRGELASRDADLDGLREEVRRLESDKQALIFRLGQAKAPTDDVMEIEADAPELDEADQPPIAGEMRFYKKTHSKPAYDILIRVGDCGHNAWQNAAKADKAKKGLARLLGGHREWRNLHHCASCTGGGVWRVQW
;
A
#
# COMPACT_ATOMS: atom_id res chain seq x y z
N MET A 1 22.53 11.89 -17.62
CA MET A 1 22.60 10.72 -18.52
C MET A 1 21.86 11.07 -19.81
N GLN A 2 22.40 10.69 -20.96
CA GLN A 2 21.77 10.81 -22.27
C GLN A 2 21.21 9.44 -22.67
N ARG A 3 19.94 9.39 -23.07
CA ARG A 3 19.36 8.18 -23.67
C ARG A 3 19.86 8.03 -25.10
N VAL A 4 20.36 6.84 -25.40
CA VAL A 4 21.01 6.49 -26.66
C VAL A 4 20.09 5.66 -27.55
N ALA A 5 19.29 4.78 -26.95
CA ALA A 5 18.25 4.01 -27.64
C ALA A 5 17.15 3.62 -26.66
N ALA A 6 15.95 3.40 -27.17
CA ALA A 6 14.84 2.81 -26.43
C ALA A 6 14.07 1.79 -27.26
N TYR A 7 13.64 0.71 -26.63
CA TYR A 7 12.98 -0.42 -27.25
C TYR A 7 11.65 -0.65 -26.54
N ILE A 8 10.62 -1.00 -27.31
CA ILE A 8 9.39 -1.59 -26.80
C ILE A 8 9.11 -2.83 -27.65
N LEU A 9 8.99 -3.98 -26.99
CA LEU A 9 8.73 -5.27 -27.61
C LEU A 9 7.44 -5.82 -26.98
N GLU A 10 6.41 -6.04 -27.78
CA GLU A 10 5.09 -6.39 -27.31
C GLU A 10 4.67 -7.79 -27.77
N ARG A 11 4.16 -8.59 -26.84
CA ARG A 11 3.42 -9.83 -27.07
C ARG A 11 1.95 -9.56 -26.87
N VAL A 12 1.14 -9.91 -27.86
CA VAL A 12 -0.33 -9.67 -27.85
C VAL A 12 -1.13 -10.93 -28.17
N GLU A 13 -0.52 -11.91 -28.84
CA GLU A 13 -1.21 -13.12 -29.31
C GLU A 13 -1.36 -14.15 -28.18
N HIS A 14 -2.55 -14.74 -28.05
CA HIS A 14 -2.86 -15.79 -27.07
C HIS A 14 -2.71 -15.39 -25.58
N LEU A 15 -2.92 -14.12 -25.27
CA LEU A 15 -2.73 -13.54 -23.93
C LEU A 15 -4.03 -13.04 -23.27
N GLN A 16 -5.17 -13.61 -23.63
CA GLN A 16 -6.48 -13.22 -23.07
C GLN A 16 -6.63 -13.64 -21.60
N ASP A 17 -6.01 -14.76 -21.23
CA ASP A 17 -6.04 -15.33 -19.90
C ASP A 17 -4.91 -14.76 -18.99
N PRO A 18 -5.17 -14.41 -17.72
CA PRO A 18 -4.16 -13.92 -16.79
C PRO A 18 -3.00 -14.89 -16.54
N GLU A 19 -3.28 -16.20 -16.45
CA GLU A 19 -2.22 -17.19 -16.23
C GLU A 19 -1.32 -17.32 -17.45
N ALA A 20 -1.90 -17.27 -18.66
CA ALA A 20 -1.14 -17.21 -19.91
C ALA A 20 -0.21 -15.98 -19.97
N ARG A 21 -0.69 -14.80 -19.53
CA ARG A 21 0.13 -13.57 -19.42
C ARG A 21 1.26 -13.71 -18.41
N LYS A 22 0.96 -14.27 -17.24
CA LYS A 22 1.98 -14.53 -16.21
C LYS A 22 3.06 -15.48 -16.74
N ALA A 23 2.66 -16.60 -17.35
CA ALA A 23 3.57 -17.59 -17.92
C ALA A 23 4.45 -17.00 -19.04
N GLU A 24 3.91 -16.16 -19.92
CA GLU A 24 4.71 -15.46 -20.94
C GLU A 24 5.67 -14.43 -20.31
N GLY A 25 5.21 -13.69 -19.29
CA GLY A 25 6.07 -12.79 -18.51
C GLY A 25 7.23 -13.51 -17.86
N ASP A 26 6.99 -14.68 -17.27
CA ASP A 26 8.01 -15.49 -16.62
C ASP A 26 9.01 -16.08 -17.64
N ARG A 27 8.54 -16.56 -18.80
CA ARG A 27 9.43 -16.99 -19.91
C ARG A 27 10.36 -15.86 -20.35
N ILE A 28 9.83 -14.65 -20.54
CA ILE A 28 10.60 -13.48 -20.96
C ILE A 28 11.62 -13.08 -19.89
N ARG A 29 11.24 -13.11 -18.61
CA ARG A 29 12.15 -12.85 -17.48
C ARG A 29 13.31 -13.84 -17.48
N SER A 30 13.04 -15.14 -17.68
CA SER A 30 14.08 -16.16 -17.71
C SER A 30 15.15 -15.89 -18.78
N VAL A 31 14.79 -15.37 -19.95
CA VAL A 31 15.77 -14.98 -20.99
C VAL A 31 16.70 -13.86 -20.51
N ILE A 32 16.16 -12.86 -19.80
CA ILE A 32 16.95 -11.74 -19.28
C ILE A 32 17.82 -12.20 -18.09
N GLU A 33 17.29 -13.08 -17.24
CA GLU A 33 18.00 -13.68 -16.12
C GLU A 33 19.15 -14.57 -16.58
N GLU A 34 18.96 -15.38 -17.63
CA GLU A 34 20.02 -16.18 -18.24
C GLU A 34 21.11 -15.28 -18.84
N TRP A 35 20.72 -14.19 -19.51
CA TRP A 35 21.67 -13.19 -19.98
C TRP A 35 22.48 -12.54 -18.84
N LEU A 36 21.83 -12.19 -17.73
CA LEU A 36 22.48 -11.62 -16.54
C LEU A 36 23.44 -12.63 -15.88
N LYS A 37 23.03 -13.89 -15.72
CA LYS A 37 23.89 -14.99 -15.26
C LYS A 37 25.08 -15.19 -16.21
N GLY A 38 24.87 -15.12 -17.51
CA GLY A 38 25.91 -15.20 -18.54
C GLY A 38 26.93 -14.05 -18.47
N LYS A 39 26.58 -12.92 -17.84
CA LYS A 39 27.52 -11.83 -17.49
C LYS A 39 28.29 -12.08 -16.18
N GLY A 40 28.06 -13.20 -15.49
CA GLY A 40 28.76 -13.56 -14.25
C GLY A 40 28.08 -13.05 -12.97
N ALA A 41 26.80 -12.67 -13.02
CA ALA A 41 26.05 -12.36 -11.81
C ALA A 41 25.79 -13.62 -10.96
N THR A 42 26.00 -13.54 -9.66
CA THR A 42 25.78 -14.65 -8.71
C THR A 42 24.31 -14.80 -8.28
N SER A 43 23.52 -13.73 -8.43
CA SER A 43 22.09 -13.68 -8.14
C SER A 43 21.35 -13.03 -9.32
N VAL A 44 20.05 -13.30 -9.43
CA VAL A 44 19.13 -12.64 -10.38
C VAL A 44 18.03 -11.82 -9.70
N ASP A 45 18.16 -11.65 -8.38
CA ASP A 45 17.29 -10.85 -7.52
C ASP A 45 18.12 -9.87 -6.68
N GLY A 46 17.50 -8.75 -6.29
CA GLY A 46 18.13 -7.73 -5.45
C GLY A 46 19.21 -6.94 -6.20
N ALA A 47 20.32 -6.66 -5.54
CA ALA A 47 21.44 -5.93 -6.13
C ALA A 47 22.74 -6.71 -6.00
N GLY A 48 23.65 -6.54 -6.96
CA GLY A 48 24.94 -7.22 -6.96
C GLY A 48 25.88 -6.70 -8.04
N THR A 49 26.94 -7.46 -8.29
CA THR A 49 27.95 -7.17 -9.31
C THR A 49 27.95 -8.24 -10.40
N TYR A 50 28.51 -7.91 -11.55
CA TYR A 50 28.76 -8.85 -12.65
C TYR A 50 30.08 -8.50 -13.34
N VAL A 51 30.53 -9.35 -14.26
CA VAL A 51 31.79 -9.19 -14.97
C VAL A 51 31.57 -8.39 -16.26
N ALA A 52 32.01 -7.14 -16.28
CA ALA A 52 32.09 -6.36 -17.51
C ALA A 52 33.17 -6.94 -18.44
N ILE A 53 32.93 -6.87 -19.76
CA ILE A 53 33.84 -7.44 -20.78
C ILE A 53 35.20 -6.72 -20.75
N ASP A 54 35.21 -5.43 -20.44
CA ASP A 54 36.41 -4.60 -20.38
C ASP A 54 36.99 -4.48 -18.96
N GLY A 55 36.45 -5.22 -17.99
CA GLY A 55 36.88 -5.19 -16.59
C GLY A 55 36.38 -3.98 -15.79
N SER A 56 35.46 -3.18 -16.34
CA SER A 56 34.82 -2.04 -15.65
C SER A 56 34.06 -2.44 -14.37
N ASP A 57 33.84 -1.47 -13.47
CA ASP A 57 32.96 -1.66 -12.31
C ASP A 57 31.51 -1.80 -12.81
N ALA A 58 30.95 -3.00 -12.60
CA ALA A 58 29.68 -3.42 -13.14
C ALA A 58 28.74 -3.88 -12.02
N ARG A 59 27.58 -3.23 -11.94
CA ARG A 59 26.57 -3.46 -10.90
C ARG A 59 25.20 -3.66 -11.53
N PHE A 60 24.39 -4.50 -10.91
CA PHE A 60 23.00 -4.67 -11.30
C PHE A 60 22.05 -4.43 -10.12
N ARG A 61 20.82 -4.06 -10.45
CA ARG A 61 19.68 -4.00 -9.53
C ARG A 61 18.46 -4.60 -10.21
N VAL A 62 17.77 -5.48 -9.50
CA VAL A 62 16.51 -6.08 -9.91
C VAL A 62 15.45 -5.69 -8.90
N GLU A 63 14.35 -5.12 -9.39
CA GLU A 63 13.18 -4.78 -8.57
C GLU A 63 11.96 -5.46 -9.18
N SER A 64 11.06 -5.95 -8.34
CA SER A 64 9.80 -6.57 -8.76
C SER A 64 8.64 -5.99 -7.96
N VAL A 65 7.53 -5.73 -8.65
CA VAL A 65 6.29 -5.23 -8.07
C VAL A 65 5.13 -6.02 -8.66
N VAL A 66 4.19 -6.42 -7.81
CA VAL A 66 2.99 -7.17 -8.20
C VAL A 66 1.76 -6.38 -7.78
N ASP A 67 0.79 -6.26 -8.67
CA ASP A 67 -0.50 -5.62 -8.43
C ASP A 67 -1.62 -6.51 -9.00
N GLY A 68 -2.17 -7.37 -8.14
CA GLY A 68 -3.10 -8.42 -8.53
C GLY A 68 -2.49 -9.35 -9.59
N GLU A 69 -3.12 -9.43 -10.75
CA GLU A 69 -2.64 -10.23 -11.89
C GLU A 69 -1.54 -9.53 -12.71
N ARG A 70 -1.31 -8.24 -12.46
CA ARG A 70 -0.29 -7.46 -13.16
C ARG A 70 1.02 -7.50 -12.41
N SER A 71 2.13 -7.41 -13.13
CA SER A 71 3.43 -7.31 -12.48
C SER A 71 4.44 -6.57 -13.34
N TRP A 72 5.37 -5.92 -12.68
CA TRP A 72 6.50 -5.22 -13.28
C TRP A 72 7.77 -5.74 -12.65
N ARG A 73 8.74 -6.16 -13.47
CA ARG A 73 10.07 -6.54 -13.01
C ARG A 73 11.09 -5.78 -13.83
N THR A 74 12.00 -5.07 -13.18
CA THR A 74 13.06 -4.30 -13.85
C THR A 74 14.43 -4.88 -13.54
N PHE A 75 15.30 -4.88 -14.54
CA PHE A 75 16.71 -5.25 -14.47
C PHE A 75 17.51 -4.03 -14.93
N GLU A 76 18.15 -3.33 -14.00
CA GLU A 76 19.03 -2.20 -14.27
C GLU A 76 20.48 -2.67 -14.15
N LEU A 77 21.27 -2.47 -15.20
CA LEU A 77 22.70 -2.76 -15.23
C LEU A 77 23.44 -1.44 -15.43
N SER A 78 24.41 -1.15 -14.56
CA SER A 78 25.28 0.02 -14.63
C SER A 78 26.73 -0.42 -14.76
N GLU A 79 27.45 0.13 -15.73
CA GLU A 79 28.89 -0.07 -15.95
C GLU A 79 29.58 1.30 -15.88
N VAL A 80 30.67 1.41 -15.12
CA VAL A 80 31.53 2.62 -15.10
C VAL A 80 32.90 2.25 -15.62
N THR A 81 33.25 2.79 -16.79
CA THR A 81 34.54 2.54 -17.42
C THR A 81 35.68 3.24 -16.69
N THR A 82 36.91 2.79 -16.96
CA THR A 82 38.14 3.42 -16.46
C THR A 82 38.28 4.88 -16.89
N GLU A 83 37.72 5.25 -18.05
CA GLU A 83 37.63 6.64 -18.53
C GLU A 83 36.54 7.48 -17.83
N GLY A 84 35.81 6.92 -16.86
CA GLY A 84 34.72 7.60 -16.16
C GLY A 84 33.42 7.70 -16.96
N ARG A 85 33.24 6.89 -18.02
CA ARG A 85 31.95 6.82 -18.73
C ARG A 85 31.02 5.89 -17.97
N LYS A 86 29.78 6.32 -17.75
CA LYS A 86 28.73 5.51 -17.14
C LYS A 86 27.77 5.03 -18.21
N PHE A 87 27.58 3.73 -18.33
CA PHE A 87 26.56 3.11 -19.16
C PHE A 87 25.48 2.53 -18.26
N VAL A 88 24.21 2.79 -18.59
CA VAL A 88 23.07 2.21 -17.89
C VAL A 88 22.18 1.53 -18.92
N THR A 89 21.89 0.25 -18.70
CA THR A 89 20.97 -0.54 -19.50
C THR A 89 19.84 -1.00 -18.59
N THR A 90 18.61 -0.64 -18.92
CA THR A 90 17.43 -1.04 -18.13
C THR A 90 16.53 -1.91 -18.99
N PHE A 91 16.05 -3.02 -18.44
CA PHE A 91 15.00 -3.86 -19.01
C PHE A 91 13.85 -3.95 -18.03
N SER A 92 12.67 -3.50 -18.41
CA SER A 92 11.43 -3.71 -17.68
C SER A 92 10.59 -4.74 -18.40
N VAL A 93 10.20 -5.81 -17.71
CA VAL A 93 9.18 -6.78 -18.16
C VAL A 93 7.88 -6.44 -17.46
N ILE A 94 6.84 -6.17 -18.25
CA ILE A 94 5.53 -5.77 -17.77
C ILE A 94 4.53 -6.83 -18.18
N VAL A 95 3.90 -7.46 -17.20
CA VAL A 95 2.70 -8.26 -17.37
C VAL A 95 1.51 -7.31 -17.19
N GLY A 96 0.97 -6.84 -18.31
CA GLY A 96 -0.12 -5.88 -18.36
C GLY A 96 -1.50 -6.54 -18.33
N ARG A 97 -2.53 -5.76 -18.66
CA ARG A 97 -3.92 -6.22 -18.66
C ARG A 97 -4.26 -7.15 -19.83
N THR A 98 -3.74 -6.83 -21.01
CA THR A 98 -4.07 -7.54 -22.27
C THR A 98 -2.85 -8.04 -23.03
N LYS A 99 -1.66 -7.62 -22.59
CA LYS A 99 -0.39 -7.85 -23.28
C LYS A 99 0.75 -7.97 -22.29
N VAL A 100 1.82 -8.60 -22.72
CA VAL A 100 3.12 -8.60 -22.04
C VAL A 100 4.08 -7.81 -22.90
N PHE A 101 4.82 -6.88 -22.32
CA PHE A 101 5.80 -6.12 -23.08
C PHE A 101 7.10 -5.90 -22.32
N VAL A 102 8.18 -5.79 -23.08
CA VAL A 102 9.51 -5.45 -22.62
C VAL A 102 9.81 -4.03 -23.04
N PHE A 103 10.05 -3.16 -22.07
CA PHE A 103 10.57 -1.83 -22.31
C PHE A 103 12.05 -1.80 -21.94
N ALA A 104 12.91 -1.40 -22.87
CA ALA A 104 14.35 -1.33 -22.61
C ALA A 104 14.94 0.02 -22.98
N THR A 105 15.88 0.51 -22.18
CA THR A 105 16.61 1.75 -22.44
C THR A 105 18.11 1.53 -22.36
N LEU A 106 18.84 2.20 -23.24
CA LEU A 106 20.29 2.31 -23.20
C LEU A 106 20.64 3.78 -22.96
N GLU A 107 21.40 4.05 -21.93
CA GLU A 107 21.80 5.39 -21.54
C GLU A 107 23.31 5.46 -21.33
N VAL A 108 23.90 6.60 -21.68
CA VAL A 108 25.31 6.90 -21.45
C VAL A 108 25.45 8.24 -20.73
N GLY A 109 26.45 8.35 -19.88
CA GLY A 109 26.86 9.59 -19.25
C GLY A 109 28.32 9.55 -18.84
N THR A 110 28.70 10.54 -18.05
CA THR A 110 30.01 10.62 -17.41
C THR A 110 29.81 10.75 -15.92
N VAL A 111 30.74 10.20 -15.13
CA VAL A 111 30.79 10.44 -13.67
C VAL A 111 31.48 11.76 -13.34
N ALA A 112 32.13 12.39 -14.32
CA ALA A 112 32.78 13.69 -14.17
C ALA A 112 31.83 14.84 -14.53
N THR A 113 31.98 15.97 -13.85
CA THR A 113 31.21 17.20 -14.11
C THR A 113 31.86 18.00 -15.25
N LEU A 114 31.91 17.43 -16.46
CA LEU A 114 32.50 18.06 -17.64
C LEU A 114 31.48 18.22 -18.77
N ILE A 115 31.46 19.39 -19.42
CA ILE A 115 30.71 19.62 -20.65
C ILE A 115 31.56 19.07 -21.81
N THR A 116 31.22 17.87 -22.27
CA THR A 116 31.90 17.23 -23.40
C THR A 116 30.93 16.41 -24.24
N ARG A 117 31.31 16.15 -25.50
CA ARG A 117 30.57 15.26 -26.38
C ARG A 117 30.87 13.82 -26.00
N ILE A 118 29.81 13.03 -25.79
CA ILE A 118 29.94 11.59 -25.55
C ILE A 118 29.71 10.86 -26.87
N ASP A 119 30.80 10.45 -27.51
CA ASP A 119 30.73 9.63 -28.72
C ASP A 119 30.59 8.15 -28.36
N VAL A 120 29.43 7.59 -28.71
CA VAL A 120 29.11 6.17 -28.58
C VAL A 120 28.66 5.60 -29.92
N ASP A 121 28.93 4.31 -30.10
CA ASP A 121 28.44 3.52 -31.24
C ASP A 121 27.61 2.34 -30.71
N PRO A 122 26.41 2.62 -30.18
CA PRO A 122 25.55 1.59 -29.60
C PRO A 122 25.17 0.57 -30.68
N ARG A 123 25.11 -0.71 -30.29
CA ARG A 123 24.51 -1.78 -31.10
C ARG A 123 23.29 -2.33 -30.38
N CYS A 124 22.40 -3.01 -31.10
CA CYS A 124 21.31 -3.73 -30.46
C CYS A 124 21.87 -4.67 -29.36
N PRO A 125 21.37 -4.60 -28.11
CA PRO A 125 21.80 -5.48 -27.03
C PRO A 125 21.60 -6.95 -27.40
N LYS A 126 22.50 -7.83 -26.94
CA LYS A 126 22.36 -9.27 -27.20
C LYS A 126 21.02 -9.81 -26.71
N VAL A 127 20.64 -9.47 -25.48
CA VAL A 127 19.38 -9.90 -24.89
C VAL A 127 18.14 -9.46 -25.68
N VAL A 128 18.15 -8.30 -26.36
CA VAL A 128 17.04 -7.91 -27.24
C VAL A 128 16.92 -8.88 -28.42
N ARG A 129 18.05 -9.30 -29.01
CA ARG A 129 18.03 -10.33 -30.06
C ARG A 129 17.63 -11.70 -29.53
N ASP A 130 18.08 -12.07 -28.33
CA ASP A 130 17.74 -13.35 -27.71
C ASP A 130 16.24 -13.42 -27.39
N LEU A 131 15.62 -12.28 -26.99
CA LEU A 131 14.17 -12.14 -26.85
C LEU A 131 13.45 -12.27 -28.21
N LEU A 132 13.91 -11.55 -29.24
CA LEU A 132 13.33 -11.62 -30.58
C LEU A 132 13.45 -13.00 -31.24
N ALA A 133 14.42 -13.80 -30.82
CA ALA A 133 14.60 -15.18 -31.27
C ALA A 133 13.63 -16.17 -30.60
N GLN A 134 12.94 -15.77 -29.51
CA GLN A 134 11.94 -16.62 -28.87
C GLN A 134 10.73 -16.87 -29.79
N PRO A 135 10.14 -18.08 -29.77
CA PRO A 135 8.96 -18.40 -30.58
C PRO A 135 7.80 -17.41 -30.39
N GLY A 136 7.00 -17.20 -31.44
CA GLY A 136 5.87 -16.27 -31.44
C GLY A 136 6.20 -14.93 -32.08
N ARG A 137 5.20 -14.05 -32.21
CA ARG A 137 5.37 -12.73 -32.85
C ARG A 137 5.65 -11.63 -31.83
N TRP A 138 6.58 -10.75 -32.17
CA TRP A 138 6.89 -9.54 -31.43
C TRP A 138 6.43 -8.33 -32.21
N ASN A 139 5.90 -7.33 -31.52
CA ASN A 139 5.42 -6.10 -32.14
C ASN A 139 6.02 -4.86 -31.46
N HIS A 140 5.99 -3.76 -32.18
CA HIS A 140 6.12 -2.41 -31.66
C HIS A 140 4.90 -1.64 -32.18
N GLY A 141 3.95 -1.33 -31.30
CA GLY A 141 2.66 -0.81 -31.74
C GLY A 141 1.98 -1.78 -32.71
N ALA A 142 1.49 -1.28 -33.84
CA ALA A 142 0.88 -2.11 -34.89
C ALA A 142 1.91 -2.86 -35.76
N SER A 143 3.20 -2.52 -35.67
CA SER A 143 4.22 -3.13 -36.52
C SER A 143 4.79 -4.41 -35.94
N ARG A 144 4.76 -5.48 -36.72
CA ARG A 144 5.49 -6.71 -36.41
C ARG A 144 7.00 -6.48 -36.56
N LEU A 145 7.76 -6.86 -35.54
CA LEU A 145 9.21 -6.92 -35.59
C LEU A 145 9.63 -8.20 -36.31
N GLN A 146 10.48 -8.05 -37.33
CA GLN A 146 10.89 -9.15 -38.19
C GLN A 146 12.43 -9.29 -38.20
N PRO A 147 12.95 -10.52 -38.43
CA PRO A 147 14.33 -10.69 -38.86
C PRO A 147 14.53 -10.07 -40.27
N LEU A 148 15.72 -10.25 -40.86
CA LEU A 148 15.95 -9.86 -42.25
C LEU A 148 14.92 -10.52 -43.17
N SER A 149 14.20 -9.72 -43.96
CA SER A 149 13.23 -10.19 -44.94
C SER A 149 13.77 -10.07 -46.36
N MET A 150 13.77 -11.18 -47.10
CA MET A 150 14.12 -11.19 -48.53
C MET A 150 12.84 -10.94 -49.34
N VAL A 151 12.89 -10.00 -50.27
CA VAL A 151 11.74 -9.59 -51.08
C VAL A 151 12.15 -9.63 -52.54
N ASP A 152 11.78 -10.73 -53.19
CA ASP A 152 12.25 -11.10 -54.52
C ASP A 152 11.05 -11.19 -55.46
N GLY A 153 11.17 -10.61 -56.65
CA GLY A 153 10.08 -10.51 -57.60
C GLY A 153 9.19 -9.26 -57.44
N PHE A 154 8.46 -8.95 -58.51
CA PHE A 154 7.63 -7.74 -58.59
C PHE A 154 6.49 -7.75 -57.57
N GLU A 155 5.72 -8.84 -57.49
CA GLU A 155 4.56 -8.99 -56.58
C GLU A 155 4.96 -8.81 -55.10
N ALA A 156 6.08 -9.41 -54.68
CA ALA A 156 6.60 -9.24 -53.32
C ALA A 156 7.03 -7.79 -53.07
N GLY A 157 7.60 -7.12 -54.09
CA GLY A 157 7.89 -5.69 -54.06
C GLY A 157 6.64 -4.83 -53.93
N GLU A 158 5.52 -5.19 -54.59
CA GLU A 158 4.24 -4.49 -54.45
C GLU A 158 3.69 -4.60 -53.03
N ALA A 159 3.73 -5.81 -52.44
CA ALA A 159 3.33 -6.02 -51.05
C ALA A 159 4.18 -5.17 -50.08
N LEU A 160 5.50 -5.10 -50.30
CA LEU A 160 6.37 -4.23 -49.49
C LEU A 160 6.03 -2.74 -49.70
N ALA A 161 5.73 -2.29 -50.92
CA ALA A 161 5.33 -0.91 -51.17
C ALA A 161 4.02 -0.54 -50.46
N GLN A 162 3.09 -1.48 -50.36
CA GLN A 162 1.86 -1.29 -49.58
C GLN A 162 2.15 -1.21 -48.08
N GLU A 163 2.98 -2.12 -47.54
CA GLU A 163 3.39 -2.10 -46.13
C GLU A 163 4.16 -0.81 -45.77
N LEU A 164 4.96 -0.28 -46.70
CA LEU A 164 5.67 0.98 -46.52
C LEU A 164 4.73 2.19 -46.35
N GLN A 165 3.58 2.16 -47.01
CA GLN A 165 2.53 3.19 -46.99
C GLN A 165 1.53 3.02 -45.84
N ASP A 166 1.58 1.91 -45.10
CA ASP A 166 0.75 1.71 -43.91
C ASP A 166 0.99 2.84 -42.88
N THR A 167 -0.09 3.56 -42.56
CA THR A 167 -0.06 4.70 -41.63
C THR A 167 0.04 4.29 -40.17
N ASP A 168 -0.35 3.06 -39.85
CA ASP A 168 -0.30 2.50 -38.50
C ASP A 168 1.08 1.89 -38.19
N ARG A 169 1.93 1.74 -39.21
CA ARG A 169 3.32 1.33 -39.03
C ARG A 169 4.03 2.24 -38.04
N ALA A 170 4.61 1.66 -37.00
CA ALA A 170 5.23 2.38 -35.88
C ALA A 170 6.77 2.37 -35.91
N ILE A 171 7.40 1.51 -36.71
CA ILE A 171 8.86 1.43 -36.84
C ILE A 171 9.35 1.76 -38.26
N PRO A 172 10.57 2.33 -38.41
CA PRO A 172 11.18 2.53 -39.71
C PRO A 172 11.54 1.21 -40.38
N PHE A 173 11.48 1.21 -41.72
CA PHE A 173 12.01 0.12 -42.54
C PHE A 173 13.31 0.57 -43.21
N VAL A 174 14.31 -0.29 -43.23
CA VAL A 174 15.55 -0.09 -43.97
C VAL A 174 15.56 -1.06 -45.13
N VAL A 175 15.48 -0.53 -46.35
CA VAL A 175 15.47 -1.33 -47.56
C VAL A 175 16.86 -1.28 -48.20
N VAL A 176 17.41 -2.44 -48.51
CA VAL A 176 18.71 -2.62 -49.16
C VAL A 176 18.47 -3.27 -50.51
N SER A 177 18.78 -2.54 -51.59
CA SER A 177 18.67 -3.08 -52.95
C SER A 177 19.88 -3.94 -53.27
N ARG A 178 19.63 -5.08 -53.93
CA ARG A 178 20.65 -5.99 -54.47
C ARG A 178 20.74 -5.84 -55.97
N VAL A 179 21.96 -5.96 -56.51
CA VAL A 179 22.24 -6.04 -57.94
C VAL A 179 22.90 -7.38 -58.19
N GLN A 180 22.38 -8.17 -59.14
CA GLN A 180 22.85 -9.54 -59.40
C GLN A 180 22.92 -10.39 -58.13
N GLY A 181 21.92 -10.26 -57.26
CA GLY A 181 21.82 -10.99 -55.98
C GLY A 181 22.76 -10.51 -54.88
N GLN A 182 23.58 -9.48 -55.11
CA GLN A 182 24.57 -8.97 -54.15
C GLN A 182 24.26 -7.55 -53.68
N THR A 183 24.58 -7.26 -52.42
CA THR A 183 24.53 -5.89 -51.88
C THR A 183 25.76 -5.07 -52.32
N ALA A 184 25.63 -3.74 -52.44
CA ALA A 184 26.74 -2.88 -52.86
C ALA A 184 27.97 -2.97 -51.92
N LEU A 185 27.76 -3.28 -50.64
CA LEU A 185 28.79 -3.61 -49.67
C LEU A 185 28.50 -5.00 -49.07
N PRO A 186 29.51 -5.89 -48.90
CA PRO A 186 29.25 -7.29 -48.57
C PRO A 186 28.46 -7.52 -47.27
N SER A 187 27.39 -8.32 -47.36
CA SER A 187 26.52 -8.73 -46.24
C SER A 187 25.95 -7.57 -45.43
N LEU A 188 25.79 -6.39 -46.05
CA LEU A 188 25.39 -5.19 -45.33
C LEU A 188 23.96 -5.29 -44.80
N ASP A 189 23.04 -5.85 -45.57
CA ASP A 189 21.67 -6.17 -45.16
C ASP A 189 21.62 -7.02 -43.88
N ARG A 190 22.37 -8.13 -43.82
CA ARG A 190 22.46 -9.00 -42.64
C ARG A 190 23.04 -8.28 -41.43
N LYS A 191 24.08 -7.47 -41.64
CA LYS A 191 24.71 -6.69 -40.56
C LYS A 191 23.75 -5.62 -40.02
N LEU A 192 23.03 -4.91 -40.90
CA LEU A 192 22.03 -3.93 -40.51
C LEU A 192 20.85 -4.58 -39.77
N ALA A 193 20.34 -5.72 -40.26
CA ALA A 193 19.28 -6.45 -39.58
C ALA A 193 19.66 -6.84 -38.14
N ARG A 194 20.91 -7.30 -37.95
CA ARG A 194 21.43 -7.62 -36.62
C ARG A 194 21.60 -6.40 -35.73
N ASP A 195 22.07 -5.29 -36.29
CA ASP A 195 22.36 -4.05 -35.57
C ASP A 195 21.11 -3.29 -35.13
N LEU A 196 20.05 -3.32 -35.96
CA LEU A 196 18.83 -2.53 -35.80
C LEU A 196 17.66 -3.35 -35.25
N ALA A 197 17.89 -4.62 -34.92
CA ALA A 197 16.86 -5.51 -34.38
C ALA A 197 16.11 -4.86 -33.21
N GLY A 198 14.78 -4.85 -33.30
CA GLY A 198 13.88 -4.28 -32.30
C GLY A 198 13.55 -2.80 -32.47
N VAL A 199 14.24 -2.06 -33.35
CA VAL A 199 13.95 -0.64 -33.65
C VAL A 199 13.73 -0.34 -35.13
N ALA A 200 14.08 -1.25 -36.03
CA ALA A 200 13.76 -1.18 -37.45
C ALA A 200 13.67 -2.59 -38.07
N ASN A 201 12.82 -2.76 -39.08
CA ASN A 201 12.84 -3.95 -39.92
C ASN A 201 13.76 -3.70 -41.12
N VAL A 202 14.51 -4.71 -41.52
CA VAL A 202 15.43 -4.62 -42.66
C VAL A 202 14.97 -5.55 -43.76
N TYR A 203 14.84 -5.02 -44.97
CA TYR A 203 14.42 -5.75 -46.16
C TYR A 203 15.54 -5.73 -47.19
N SER A 204 15.79 -6.88 -47.83
CA SER A 204 16.73 -7.01 -48.94
C SER A 204 15.93 -7.29 -50.20
N ILE A 205 15.92 -6.35 -51.14
CA ILE A 205 15.10 -6.41 -52.36
C ILE A 205 15.95 -6.75 -53.57
N ASP A 206 15.40 -7.49 -54.52
CA ASP A 206 16.00 -7.66 -55.85
C ASP A 206 15.61 -6.54 -56.83
N GLU A 207 16.00 -6.69 -58.10
CA GLU A 207 15.75 -5.70 -59.13
C GLU A 207 14.25 -5.60 -59.52
N PRO A 208 13.52 -6.70 -59.80
CA PRO A 208 12.07 -6.67 -59.96
C PRO A 208 11.31 -6.00 -58.81
N ALA A 209 11.66 -6.30 -57.55
CA ALA A 209 11.05 -5.65 -56.40
C ALA A 209 11.37 -4.14 -56.35
N SER A 210 12.59 -3.73 -56.73
CA SER A 210 12.97 -2.32 -56.84
C SER A 210 12.13 -1.57 -57.88
N TRP A 211 11.74 -2.23 -58.98
CA TRP A 211 10.84 -1.67 -59.98
C TRP A 211 9.41 -1.54 -59.45
N ALA A 212 8.89 -2.55 -58.75
CA ALA A 212 7.58 -2.46 -58.09
C ALA A 212 7.50 -1.28 -57.09
N LEU A 213 8.56 -1.07 -56.29
CA LEU A 213 8.65 0.11 -55.42
C LEU A 213 8.63 1.43 -56.23
N THR A 214 9.22 1.45 -57.42
CA THR A 214 9.25 2.64 -58.28
C THR A 214 7.87 2.98 -58.82
N ASP A 215 7.10 1.96 -59.22
CA ASP A 215 5.76 2.15 -59.77
C ASP A 215 4.77 2.63 -58.71
N LEU A 216 4.84 2.07 -57.50
CA LEU A 216 3.92 2.41 -56.42
C LEU A 216 4.34 3.62 -55.59
N LEU A 217 5.63 3.79 -55.29
CA LEU A 217 6.13 4.89 -54.45
C LEU A 217 6.62 6.10 -55.24
N ARG A 218 6.71 5.98 -56.57
CA ARG A 218 7.39 6.91 -57.49
C ARG A 218 8.92 6.86 -57.37
N ARG A 219 9.60 7.27 -58.44
CA ARG A 219 11.07 7.31 -58.55
C ARG A 219 11.76 8.09 -57.44
N SER A 220 11.15 9.15 -56.92
CA SER A 220 11.75 9.99 -55.87
C SER A 220 11.83 9.29 -54.51
N LEU A 221 10.95 8.31 -54.24
CA LEU A 221 10.88 7.56 -52.99
C LEU A 221 11.37 6.11 -53.11
N SER A 222 11.60 5.60 -54.31
CA SER A 222 12.11 4.26 -54.54
C SER A 222 13.54 3.99 -54.01
N THR A 223 13.86 2.70 -53.81
CA THR A 223 15.19 2.17 -53.47
C THR A 223 15.62 1.20 -54.56
N TYR A 224 16.80 1.40 -55.15
CA TYR A 224 17.23 0.69 -56.35
C TYR A 224 18.75 0.68 -56.48
N GLY A 225 19.27 -0.12 -57.43
CA GLY A 225 20.64 -0.04 -57.93
C GLY A 225 21.71 -0.22 -56.85
N GLY A 226 21.50 -1.12 -55.89
CA GLY A 226 22.46 -1.34 -54.81
C GLY A 226 22.38 -0.30 -53.68
N GLY A 227 21.39 0.60 -53.72
CA GLY A 227 21.19 1.63 -52.72
C GLY A 227 20.54 1.12 -51.43
N ILE A 228 20.56 1.97 -50.41
CA ILE A 228 19.93 1.73 -49.10
C ILE A 228 19.03 2.92 -48.81
N ARG A 229 17.80 2.69 -48.33
CA ARG A 229 16.91 3.77 -47.91
C ARG A 229 16.29 3.49 -46.55
N ILE A 230 16.17 4.54 -45.74
CA ILE A 230 15.31 4.53 -44.56
C ILE A 230 13.94 5.04 -44.95
N TYR A 231 12.90 4.26 -44.66
CA TYR A 231 11.51 4.69 -44.75
C TYR A 231 10.94 4.85 -43.34
N TRP A 232 10.83 6.09 -42.87
CA TRP A 232 10.15 6.40 -41.62
C TRP A 232 8.65 6.06 -41.67
N PRO A 233 8.01 5.80 -40.51
CA PRO A 233 6.56 5.71 -40.36
C PRO A 233 5.79 6.83 -41.04
N ARG A 234 4.55 6.54 -41.45
CA ARG A 234 3.63 7.47 -42.12
C ARG A 234 4.25 8.08 -43.38
N LEU A 235 4.74 7.20 -44.25
CA LEU A 235 5.22 7.58 -45.58
C LEU A 235 4.04 8.04 -46.44
N SER A 236 4.21 9.19 -47.08
CA SER A 236 3.30 9.70 -48.10
C SER A 236 4.01 9.82 -49.44
N LEU A 237 3.29 9.59 -50.54
CA LEU A 237 3.83 9.73 -51.92
C LEU A 237 4.26 11.16 -52.26
N ASN A 238 3.85 12.14 -51.46
CA ASN A 238 4.22 13.55 -51.60
C ASN A 238 5.27 13.99 -50.56
N ASP A 239 5.80 13.06 -49.76
CA ASP A 239 6.84 13.38 -48.78
C ASP A 239 8.13 13.89 -49.46
N ASN A 240 8.82 14.78 -48.74
CA ASN A 240 10.17 15.16 -49.11
C ASN A 240 11.08 13.92 -49.10
N ARG A 241 11.67 13.58 -50.26
CA ARG A 241 12.59 12.44 -50.40
C ARG A 241 13.76 12.42 -49.41
N PHE A 242 14.17 13.57 -48.88
CA PHE A 242 15.26 13.65 -47.91
C PHE A 242 14.85 13.25 -46.49
N ARG A 243 13.54 13.26 -46.18
CA ARG A 243 13.00 12.65 -44.95
C ARG A 243 13.30 11.15 -44.97
N HIS A 244 13.09 10.50 -46.12
CA HIS A 244 13.33 9.07 -46.34
C HIS A 244 14.69 8.85 -47.02
N GLN A 245 15.76 9.11 -46.27
CA GLN A 245 17.12 9.24 -46.78
C GLN A 245 17.58 8.02 -47.58
N LEU A 246 18.10 8.27 -48.80
CA LEU A 246 18.68 7.29 -49.72
C LEU A 246 20.21 7.45 -49.78
N TRP A 247 20.93 6.33 -49.66
CA TRP A 247 22.33 6.20 -49.98
C TRP A 247 22.47 5.36 -51.25
N THR A 248 22.99 5.95 -52.32
CA THR A 248 23.22 5.24 -53.59
C THR A 248 24.47 4.37 -53.50
N ALA A 249 24.57 3.32 -54.33
CA ALA A 249 25.77 2.48 -54.40
C ALA A 249 27.05 3.29 -54.64
N ALA A 250 27.00 4.30 -55.53
CA ALA A 250 28.11 5.22 -55.78
C ALA A 250 28.54 5.97 -54.51
N ARG A 251 27.60 6.44 -53.68
CA ARG A 251 27.92 7.12 -52.40
C ARG A 251 28.47 6.14 -51.34
N LEU A 252 28.00 4.90 -51.37
CA LEU A 252 28.47 3.85 -50.45
C LEU A 252 29.92 3.45 -50.75
N GLN A 253 30.32 3.46 -52.02
CA GLN A 253 31.66 3.05 -52.46
C GLN A 253 32.65 4.24 -52.58
N GLY A 254 32.16 5.43 -52.95
CA GLY A 254 32.99 6.50 -53.53
C GLY A 254 33.82 7.37 -52.58
N ILE A 255 34.09 6.97 -51.35
CA ILE A 255 34.91 7.78 -50.42
C ILE A 255 36.06 6.98 -49.79
N GLU A 256 35.95 5.65 -49.75
CA GLU A 256 36.90 4.83 -49.02
C GLU A 256 37.49 3.77 -49.94
N ALA A 257 38.81 3.60 -49.89
CA ALA A 257 39.49 2.58 -50.67
C ALA A 257 39.09 1.16 -50.22
N ASP A 258 38.72 0.99 -48.95
CA ASP A 258 38.34 -0.28 -48.35
C ASP A 258 36.81 -0.40 -48.15
N ARG A 259 36.22 -1.44 -48.75
CA ARG A 259 34.79 -1.76 -48.65
C ARG A 259 34.37 -2.12 -47.23
N ARG A 260 35.27 -2.65 -46.39
CA ARG A 260 34.95 -2.99 -45.00
C ARG A 260 34.77 -1.73 -44.15
N THR A 261 35.70 -0.79 -44.26
CA THR A 261 35.58 0.52 -43.60
C THR A 261 34.30 1.23 -44.05
N ALA A 262 33.97 1.16 -45.34
CA ALA A 262 32.78 1.82 -45.88
C ALA A 262 31.49 1.23 -45.28
N ALA A 263 31.47 -0.10 -45.11
CA ALA A 263 30.39 -0.82 -44.46
C ALA A 263 30.25 -0.45 -42.97
N GLU A 264 31.35 -0.31 -42.23
CA GLU A 264 31.28 0.12 -40.82
C GLU A 264 30.78 1.56 -40.68
N ARG A 265 31.23 2.47 -41.55
CA ARG A 265 30.77 3.86 -41.55
C ARG A 265 29.26 3.96 -41.78
N ILE A 266 28.75 3.31 -42.83
CA ILE A 266 27.32 3.37 -43.13
C ILE A 266 26.49 2.71 -42.03
N ARG A 267 26.95 1.59 -41.46
CA ARG A 267 26.28 0.96 -40.31
C ARG A 267 26.23 1.90 -39.11
N ARG A 268 27.34 2.56 -38.74
CA ARG A 268 27.37 3.54 -37.65
C ARG A 268 26.45 4.73 -37.93
N GLN A 269 26.39 5.20 -39.17
CA GLN A 269 25.48 6.28 -39.57
C GLN A 269 24.01 5.88 -39.40
N LEU A 270 23.60 4.72 -39.92
CA LEU A 270 22.21 4.25 -39.77
C LEU A 270 21.85 3.98 -38.30
N ARG A 271 22.75 3.35 -37.53
CA ARG A 271 22.55 3.14 -36.08
C ARG A 271 22.34 4.48 -35.36
N THR A 272 23.21 5.46 -35.60
CA THR A 272 23.08 6.80 -35.01
C THR A 272 21.70 7.41 -35.29
N ILE A 273 21.29 7.45 -36.56
CA ILE A 273 20.03 8.05 -36.99
C ILE A 273 18.83 7.34 -36.33
N ILE A 274 18.77 6.02 -36.43
CA ILE A 274 17.62 5.23 -35.98
C ILE A 274 17.56 5.15 -34.45
N PHE A 275 18.70 5.00 -33.77
CA PHE A 275 18.73 4.89 -32.32
C PHE A 275 18.43 6.24 -31.65
N GLN A 276 18.90 7.36 -32.22
CA GLN A 276 18.50 8.69 -31.74
C GLN A 276 17.00 8.92 -31.91
N ALA A 277 16.43 8.52 -33.06
CA ALA A 277 14.99 8.61 -33.27
C ALA A 277 14.24 7.76 -32.23
N SER A 278 14.66 6.51 -32.01
CA SER A 278 14.05 5.62 -31.01
C SER A 278 14.21 6.15 -29.58
N ALA A 279 15.36 6.69 -29.21
CA ALA A 279 15.59 7.30 -27.90
C ALA A 279 14.64 8.49 -27.63
N ALA A 280 14.31 9.25 -28.68
CA ALA A 280 13.42 10.40 -28.60
C ALA A 280 11.92 10.03 -28.70
N SER A 281 11.57 8.99 -29.45
CA SER A 281 10.16 8.68 -29.78
C SER A 281 9.54 7.54 -28.98
N VAL A 282 10.33 6.61 -28.45
CA VAL A 282 9.77 5.49 -27.66
C VAL A 282 9.47 5.96 -26.24
N VAL A 283 8.18 5.97 -25.93
CA VAL A 283 7.65 6.41 -24.63
C VAL A 283 7.63 5.23 -23.66
N ARG A 284 7.96 5.51 -22.41
CA ARG A 284 7.80 4.55 -21.31
C ARG A 284 6.31 4.20 -21.15
N PRO A 285 5.93 2.92 -21.12
CA PRO A 285 4.54 2.52 -20.90
C PRO A 285 4.00 2.97 -19.53
N SER A 286 2.80 3.55 -19.52
CA SER A 286 2.16 4.08 -18.31
C SER A 286 1.82 2.98 -17.30
N GLU A 287 1.64 1.74 -17.75
CA GLU A 287 1.34 0.60 -16.88
C GLU A 287 2.45 0.35 -15.84
N ILE A 288 3.70 0.75 -16.13
CA ILE A 288 4.77 0.66 -15.14
C ILE A 288 4.45 1.56 -13.95
N ASP A 289 4.04 2.80 -14.21
CA ASP A 289 3.73 3.77 -13.16
C ASP A 289 2.41 3.40 -12.45
N ASP A 290 1.43 2.85 -13.19
CA ASP A 290 0.17 2.35 -12.61
C ASP A 290 0.41 1.19 -11.63
N ILE A 291 1.21 0.19 -12.02
CA ILE A 291 1.52 -0.98 -11.18
C ILE A 291 2.30 -0.55 -9.94
N ARG A 292 3.34 0.29 -10.12
CA ARG A 292 4.14 0.82 -8.99
C ARG A 292 3.28 1.66 -8.04
N GLY A 293 2.45 2.55 -8.59
CA GLY A 293 1.55 3.38 -7.81
C GLY A 293 0.50 2.56 -7.05
N ALA A 294 -0.03 1.50 -7.66
CA ALA A 294 -0.97 0.60 -6.99
C ALA A 294 -0.33 -0.16 -5.83
N SER A 295 0.85 -0.76 -6.03
CA SER A 295 1.59 -1.44 -4.94
C SER A 295 1.93 -0.48 -3.81
N ALA A 296 2.45 0.71 -4.11
CA ALA A 296 2.78 1.71 -3.09
C ALA A 296 1.55 2.13 -2.26
N ARG A 297 0.37 2.29 -2.90
CA ARG A 297 -0.88 2.57 -2.18
C ARG A 297 -1.31 1.40 -1.29
N SER A 298 -1.21 0.16 -1.79
CA SER A 298 -1.54 -1.05 -1.03
C SER A 298 -0.61 -1.25 0.17
N GLU A 299 0.69 -1.04 0.00
CA GLU A 299 1.67 -1.07 1.08
C GLU A 299 1.38 0.00 2.13
N TYR A 300 1.12 1.24 1.70
CA TYR A 300 0.76 2.33 2.60
C TYR A 300 -0.52 2.03 3.40
N ALA A 301 -1.55 1.48 2.74
CA ALA A 301 -2.78 1.05 3.40
C ALA A 301 -2.53 -0.07 4.43
N ALA A 302 -1.68 -1.04 4.10
CA ALA A 302 -1.31 -2.11 5.02
C ALA A 302 -0.49 -1.60 6.22
N LEU A 303 0.46 -0.67 6.01
CA LEU A 303 1.19 -0.03 7.11
C LEU A 303 0.26 0.77 8.02
N ARG A 304 -0.69 1.51 7.44
CA ARG A 304 -1.68 2.27 8.21
C ARG A 304 -2.57 1.35 9.05
N ALA A 305 -3.07 0.26 8.46
CA ALA A 305 -3.85 -0.73 9.20
C ALA A 305 -3.07 -1.34 10.37
N LYS A 306 -1.78 -1.67 10.18
CA LYS A 306 -0.90 -2.15 11.26
C LYS A 306 -0.66 -1.09 12.33
N ALA A 307 -0.55 0.18 11.95
CA ALA A 307 -0.39 1.28 12.92
C ALA A 307 -1.65 1.46 13.77
N ASP A 308 -2.83 1.39 13.16
CA ASP A 308 -4.12 1.45 13.87
C ASP A 308 -4.27 0.25 14.82
N GLU A 309 -3.93 -0.97 14.38
CA GLU A 309 -3.92 -2.18 15.22
C GLU A 309 -2.95 -2.06 16.41
N LEU A 310 -1.77 -1.49 16.20
CA LEU A 310 -0.79 -1.27 17.26
C LEU A 310 -1.31 -0.28 18.31
N GLU A 311 -2.04 0.75 17.90
CA GLU A 311 -2.64 1.72 18.81
C GLU A 311 -3.80 1.09 19.62
N ASP A 312 -4.63 0.26 18.97
CA ASP A 312 -5.66 -0.54 19.65
C ASP A 312 -5.05 -1.53 20.66
N LEU A 313 -3.89 -2.12 20.36
CA LEU A 313 -3.18 -2.99 21.30
C LEU A 313 -2.64 -2.22 22.50
N LYS A 314 -2.06 -1.03 22.29
CA LYS A 314 -1.58 -0.16 23.37
C LYS A 314 -2.71 0.30 24.29
N THR A 315 -3.85 0.70 23.74
CA THR A 315 -5.01 1.12 24.54
C THR A 315 -5.55 -0.03 25.38
N LYS A 316 -5.64 -1.24 24.82
CA LYS A 316 -5.99 -2.45 25.59
C LYS A 316 -4.99 -2.76 26.69
N ALA A 317 -3.68 -2.70 26.41
CA ALA A 317 -2.64 -2.93 27.40
C ALA A 317 -2.74 -1.95 28.58
N ARG A 318 -2.90 -0.65 28.29
CA ARG A 318 -3.12 0.38 29.31
C ARG A 318 -4.38 0.09 30.15
N SER A 319 -5.48 -0.30 29.51
CA SER A 319 -6.71 -0.64 30.24
C SER A 319 -6.55 -1.85 31.18
N LEU A 320 -5.70 -2.81 30.81
CA LEU A 320 -5.39 -3.97 31.66
C LEU A 320 -4.54 -3.57 32.87
N GLU A 321 -3.55 -2.69 32.68
CA GLU A 321 -2.75 -2.12 33.77
C GLU A 321 -3.65 -1.34 34.74
N GLU A 322 -4.51 -0.45 34.23
CA GLU A 322 -5.49 0.29 35.04
C GLU A 322 -6.42 -0.67 35.81
N PHE A 323 -6.87 -1.76 35.17
CA PHE A 323 -7.68 -2.77 35.85
C PHE A 323 -6.92 -3.51 36.97
N GLN A 324 -5.64 -3.83 36.75
CA GLN A 324 -4.79 -4.47 37.76
C GLN A 324 -4.56 -3.55 38.98
N GLU A 325 -4.32 -2.26 38.76
CA GLU A 325 -4.20 -1.27 39.84
C GLU A 325 -5.48 -1.18 40.67
N ILE A 326 -6.64 -1.15 40.01
CA ILE A 326 -7.94 -1.16 40.67
C ILE A 326 -8.11 -2.43 41.52
N VAL A 327 -7.79 -3.61 40.99
CA VAL A 327 -7.86 -4.87 41.75
C VAL A 327 -6.95 -4.86 42.97
N ALA A 328 -5.73 -4.30 42.85
CA ALA A 328 -4.80 -4.17 43.97
C ALA A 328 -5.35 -3.25 45.08
N LEU A 329 -5.94 -2.11 44.70
CA LEU A 329 -6.62 -1.19 45.63
C LEU A 329 -7.79 -1.87 46.34
N TYR A 330 -8.68 -2.54 45.60
CA TYR A 330 -9.80 -3.28 46.19
C TYR A 330 -9.34 -4.39 47.15
N SER A 331 -8.23 -5.07 46.84
CA SER A 331 -7.65 -6.08 47.73
C SER A 331 -7.13 -5.47 49.03
N ALA A 332 -6.43 -4.33 48.94
CA ALA A 332 -5.93 -3.59 50.09
C ALA A 332 -7.07 -3.08 50.98
N ASP A 333 -8.12 -2.49 50.39
CA ASP A 333 -9.29 -2.01 51.11
C ASP A 333 -10.06 -3.15 51.78
N ASN A 334 -10.27 -4.28 51.09
CA ASN A 334 -10.88 -5.46 51.71
C ASN A 334 -10.07 -5.98 52.90
N LYS A 335 -8.74 -5.96 52.82
CA LYS A 335 -7.87 -6.34 53.93
C LYS A 335 -8.02 -5.37 55.11
N LYS A 336 -8.09 -4.07 54.83
CA LYS A 336 -8.32 -3.04 55.86
C LYS A 336 -9.68 -3.21 56.53
N LEU A 337 -10.75 -3.33 55.75
CA LEU A 337 -12.12 -3.53 56.26
C LEU A 337 -12.25 -4.80 57.10
N ARG A 338 -11.59 -5.90 56.69
CA ARG A 338 -11.53 -7.12 57.53
C ARG A 338 -10.81 -6.88 58.85
N GLY A 339 -9.75 -6.07 58.86
CA GLY A 339 -9.06 -5.66 60.09
C GLY A 339 -9.93 -4.78 60.99
N GLU A 340 -10.64 -3.81 60.42
CA GLU A 340 -11.57 -2.94 61.16
C GLU A 340 -12.75 -3.73 61.74
N LEU A 341 -13.31 -4.67 60.97
CA LEU A 341 -14.34 -5.60 61.48
C LEU A 341 -13.83 -6.43 62.65
N ALA A 342 -12.64 -7.03 62.53
CA ALA A 342 -12.05 -7.81 63.61
C ALA A 342 -11.79 -6.96 64.87
N SER A 343 -11.35 -5.70 64.71
CA SER A 343 -11.19 -4.77 65.83
C SER A 343 -12.54 -4.42 66.47
N ARG A 344 -13.58 -4.18 65.67
CA ARG A 344 -14.92 -3.85 66.16
C ARG A 344 -15.56 -5.03 66.88
N ASP A 345 -15.35 -6.25 66.39
CA ASP A 345 -15.81 -7.47 67.07
C ASP A 345 -15.12 -7.64 68.43
N ALA A 346 -13.81 -7.38 68.52
CA ALA A 346 -13.09 -7.38 69.79
C ALA A 346 -13.58 -6.28 70.75
N ASP A 347 -13.85 -5.07 70.25
CA ASP A 347 -14.43 -3.98 71.04
C ASP A 347 -15.82 -4.38 71.60
N LEU A 348 -16.68 -4.98 70.77
CA LEU A 348 -18.01 -5.45 71.16
C LEU A 348 -17.94 -6.54 72.23
N ASP A 349 -17.02 -7.49 72.09
CA ASP A 349 -16.83 -8.54 73.09
C ASP A 349 -16.30 -7.98 74.42
N GLY A 350 -15.40 -6.98 74.37
CA GLY A 350 -14.94 -6.26 75.56
C GLY A 350 -16.07 -5.49 76.26
N LEU A 351 -16.87 -4.74 75.50
CA LEU A 351 -18.05 -4.03 76.01
C LEU A 351 -19.08 -4.98 76.61
N ARG A 352 -19.33 -6.14 75.98
CA ARG A 352 -20.23 -7.17 76.52
C ARG A 352 -19.74 -7.70 77.87
N GLU A 353 -18.45 -7.93 78.01
CA GLU A 353 -17.87 -8.38 79.27
C GLU A 353 -17.96 -7.30 80.36
N GLU A 354 -17.74 -6.04 80.00
CA GLU A 354 -17.92 -4.92 80.91
C GLU A 354 -19.37 -4.74 81.36
N VAL A 355 -20.34 -4.91 80.46
CA VAL A 355 -21.76 -4.93 80.81
C VAL A 355 -22.06 -6.06 81.80
N ARG A 356 -21.60 -7.29 81.55
CA ARG A 356 -21.77 -8.40 82.50
C ARG A 356 -21.17 -8.09 83.87
N ARG A 357 -19.98 -7.48 83.91
CA ARG A 357 -19.31 -7.08 85.16
C ARG A 357 -20.16 -6.04 85.90
N LEU A 358 -20.59 -4.98 85.23
CA LEU A 358 -21.41 -3.93 85.81
C LEU A 358 -22.78 -4.45 86.28
N GLU A 359 -23.39 -5.38 85.55
CA GLU A 359 -24.62 -6.06 85.97
C GLU A 359 -24.43 -6.88 87.24
N SER A 360 -23.34 -7.64 87.33
CA SER A 360 -22.96 -8.38 88.54
C SER A 360 -22.71 -7.44 89.73
N ASP A 361 -21.97 -6.35 89.53
CA ASP A 361 -21.71 -5.33 90.55
C ASP A 361 -23.01 -4.64 91.01
N LYS A 362 -23.90 -4.31 90.07
CA LYS A 362 -25.24 -3.78 90.36
C LYS A 362 -26.04 -4.76 91.21
N GLN A 363 -26.08 -6.05 90.85
CA GLN A 363 -26.76 -7.09 91.62
C GLN A 363 -26.18 -7.23 93.04
N ALA A 364 -24.85 -7.19 93.19
CA ALA A 364 -24.18 -7.23 94.48
C ALA A 364 -24.49 -5.99 95.35
N LEU A 365 -24.56 -4.80 94.74
CA LEU A 365 -24.95 -3.56 95.42
C LEU A 365 -26.43 -3.58 95.85
N ILE A 366 -27.33 -4.07 95.00
CA ILE A 366 -28.75 -4.27 95.34
C ILE A 366 -28.87 -5.23 96.54
N PHE A 367 -28.14 -6.33 96.54
CA PHE A 367 -28.13 -7.28 97.65
C PHE A 367 -27.62 -6.65 98.96
N ARG A 368 -26.56 -5.83 98.91
CA ARG A 368 -26.04 -5.10 100.09
C ARG A 368 -27.02 -4.03 100.60
N LEU A 369 -27.71 -3.32 99.70
CA LEU A 369 -28.77 -2.38 100.05
C LEU A 369 -29.98 -3.10 100.67
N GLY A 370 -30.30 -4.31 100.21
CA GLY A 370 -31.33 -5.18 100.79
C GLY A 370 -30.97 -5.73 102.18
N GLN A 371 -29.68 -5.92 102.50
CA GLN A 371 -29.24 -6.32 103.84
C GLN A 371 -29.16 -5.16 104.86
N ALA A 372 -29.14 -3.90 104.39
CA ALA A 372 -29.06 -2.72 105.24
C ALA A 372 -30.43 -2.14 105.66
N LYS A 373 -31.56 -2.69 105.16
CA LYS A 373 -32.91 -2.26 105.54
C LYS A 373 -33.95 -3.38 105.43
N ALA A 374 -34.68 -3.63 106.51
CA ALA A 374 -36.05 -4.13 106.50
C ALA A 374 -36.85 -3.40 107.60
N PRO A 375 -38.15 -3.11 107.42
CA PRO A 375 -38.82 -2.72 106.19
C PRO A 375 -39.64 -1.43 106.37
N THR A 376 -39.76 -0.63 105.31
CA THR A 376 -40.93 0.23 105.12
C THR A 376 -41.31 0.11 103.66
N ASP A 377 -42.52 -0.42 103.45
CA ASP A 377 -43.25 -0.41 102.19
C ASP A 377 -43.30 1.01 101.63
N ASP A 378 -42.93 1.15 100.37
CA ASP A 378 -43.75 1.92 99.44
C ASP A 378 -43.63 1.30 98.06
N VAL A 379 -44.79 0.93 97.55
CA VAL A 379 -45.03 0.34 96.24
C VAL A 379 -44.82 1.44 95.20
N MET A 380 -43.82 1.27 94.34
CA MET A 380 -43.78 1.94 93.04
C MET A 380 -43.62 0.87 91.97
N GLU A 381 -44.74 0.60 91.29
CA GLU A 381 -44.76 -0.04 89.98
C GLU A 381 -43.84 0.75 89.04
N ILE A 382 -42.76 0.13 88.60
CA ILE A 382 -41.97 0.61 87.48
C ILE A 382 -42.43 -0.22 86.30
N GLU A 383 -43.28 0.40 85.48
CA GLU A 383 -43.61 -0.05 84.14
C GLU A 383 -42.33 -0.48 83.42
N ALA A 384 -42.36 -1.69 82.87
CA ALA A 384 -41.33 -2.13 81.95
C ALA A 384 -41.45 -1.27 80.69
N ASP A 385 -40.57 -0.28 80.55
CA ASP A 385 -40.29 0.32 79.24
C ASP A 385 -39.74 -0.80 78.36
N ALA A 386 -40.64 -1.37 77.56
CA ALA A 386 -40.29 -2.04 76.34
C ALA A 386 -39.34 -1.10 75.57
N PRO A 387 -38.21 -1.57 75.02
CA PRO A 387 -37.43 -0.74 74.13
C PRO A 387 -38.38 -0.27 73.02
N GLU A 388 -38.57 1.05 72.95
CA GLU A 388 -39.24 1.70 71.83
C GLU A 388 -38.65 1.09 70.57
N LEU A 389 -39.50 0.39 69.80
CA LEU A 389 -39.18 0.03 68.44
C LEU A 389 -38.80 1.33 67.74
N ASP A 390 -37.53 1.44 67.36
CA ASP A 390 -36.95 2.54 66.60
C ASP A 390 -37.98 3.01 65.56
N GLU A 391 -38.61 4.18 65.81
CA GLU A 391 -39.69 4.74 64.96
C GLU A 391 -39.24 4.89 63.49
N ALA A 392 -37.94 4.77 63.23
CA ALA A 392 -37.29 4.80 61.94
C ALA A 392 -37.84 3.77 60.93
N ASP A 393 -38.33 2.60 61.38
CA ASP A 393 -38.71 1.48 60.50
C ASP A 393 -40.22 1.15 60.47
N GLN A 394 -41.06 1.90 61.18
CA GLN A 394 -42.51 1.70 61.08
C GLN A 394 -43.02 2.10 59.69
N PRO A 395 -43.88 1.29 59.03
CA PRO A 395 -44.47 1.67 57.76
C PRO A 395 -45.28 2.97 57.90
N PRO A 396 -45.32 3.81 56.86
CA PRO A 396 -46.03 5.08 56.91
C PRO A 396 -47.54 4.88 57.07
N ILE A 397 -48.16 5.72 57.90
CA ILE A 397 -49.61 5.73 58.11
C ILE A 397 -50.26 6.61 57.03
N ALA A 398 -51.45 6.24 56.54
CA ALA A 398 -52.16 7.03 55.54
C ALA A 398 -52.45 8.46 56.05
N GLY A 399 -52.06 9.48 55.28
CA GLY A 399 -52.15 10.89 55.64
C GLY A 399 -50.91 11.46 56.33
N GLU A 400 -49.95 10.63 56.74
CA GLU A 400 -48.71 11.07 57.40
C GLU A 400 -47.76 11.80 56.43
N MET A 401 -47.04 12.80 56.95
CA MET A 401 -46.01 13.52 56.21
C MET A 401 -44.62 13.13 56.72
N ARG A 402 -43.76 12.62 55.83
CA ARG A 402 -42.38 12.23 56.14
C ARG A 402 -41.37 12.95 55.24
N PHE A 403 -40.15 13.14 55.75
CA PHE A 403 -39.06 13.78 55.01
C PHE A 403 -37.88 12.83 54.82
N TYR A 404 -37.26 12.91 53.65
CA TYR A 404 -36.14 12.03 53.27
C TYR A 404 -35.02 12.83 52.62
N LYS A 405 -33.78 12.57 53.01
CA LYS A 405 -32.59 13.18 52.40
C LYS A 405 -31.87 12.14 51.56
N LYS A 406 -31.50 12.52 50.33
CA LYS A 406 -30.65 11.69 49.47
C LYS A 406 -29.21 11.77 49.95
N THR A 407 -28.62 10.61 50.22
CA THR A 407 -27.21 10.50 50.61
C THR A 407 -26.32 10.30 49.37
N HIS A 408 -26.73 9.42 48.45
CA HIS A 408 -26.04 9.18 47.18
C HIS A 408 -26.97 8.53 46.14
N SER A 409 -26.52 8.40 44.89
CA SER A 409 -27.29 7.82 43.79
C SER A 409 -26.60 6.57 43.24
N LYS A 410 -27.40 5.53 42.94
CA LYS A 410 -26.99 4.40 42.11
C LYS A 410 -27.59 4.56 40.71
N PRO A 411 -27.07 3.84 39.69
CA PRO A 411 -27.58 3.96 38.32
C PRO A 411 -29.10 3.78 38.21
N ALA A 412 -29.68 2.89 39.02
CA ALA A 412 -31.09 2.51 38.97
C ALA A 412 -32.03 3.22 39.98
N TYR A 413 -31.53 3.76 41.09
CA TYR A 413 -32.32 4.37 42.17
C TYR A 413 -31.48 5.27 43.08
N ASP A 414 -32.13 6.17 43.82
CA ASP A 414 -31.47 7.00 44.83
C ASP A 414 -31.49 6.32 46.20
N ILE A 415 -30.43 6.49 46.99
CA ILE A 415 -30.38 6.02 48.37
C ILE A 415 -30.76 7.18 49.28
N LEU A 416 -31.86 6.98 50.01
CA LEU A 416 -32.52 7.97 50.83
C LEU A 416 -32.49 7.52 52.29
N ILE A 417 -32.39 8.48 53.21
CA ILE A 417 -32.53 8.26 54.65
C ILE A 417 -33.66 9.15 55.16
N ARG A 418 -34.43 8.69 56.15
CA ARG A 418 -35.44 9.52 56.82
C ARG A 418 -34.73 10.63 57.59
N VAL A 419 -35.26 11.85 57.50
CA VAL A 419 -34.77 13.02 58.22
C VAL A 419 -35.97 13.81 58.77
N GLY A 420 -35.72 14.77 59.66
CA GLY A 420 -36.72 15.77 60.03
C GLY A 420 -37.00 16.77 58.90
N ASP A 421 -38.01 17.63 59.10
CA ASP A 421 -38.31 18.73 58.18
C ASP A 421 -37.07 19.64 58.01
N CYS A 422 -36.77 20.03 56.78
CA CYS A 422 -35.66 20.94 56.48
C CYS A 422 -36.00 22.41 56.75
N GLY A 423 -37.25 22.74 57.13
CA GLY A 423 -37.66 24.08 57.55
C GLY A 423 -37.77 25.09 56.41
N HIS A 424 -37.62 24.66 55.15
CA HIS A 424 -37.77 25.51 53.97
C HIS A 424 -39.20 25.46 53.42
N ASN A 425 -39.63 26.57 52.80
CA ASN A 425 -40.95 26.66 52.17
C ASN A 425 -40.92 26.46 50.64
N ALA A 426 -39.76 26.17 50.05
CA ALA A 426 -39.57 26.03 48.60
C ALA A 426 -39.80 24.58 48.11
N TRP A 427 -41.03 24.07 48.25
CA TRP A 427 -41.40 22.72 47.83
C TRP A 427 -41.92 22.67 46.40
N GLN A 428 -41.29 21.87 45.55
CA GLN A 428 -41.66 21.70 44.14
C GLN A 428 -42.16 20.28 43.86
N ASN A 429 -43.21 20.15 43.05
CA ASN A 429 -43.76 18.85 42.66
C ASN A 429 -42.70 18.04 41.90
N ALA A 430 -42.54 16.77 42.27
CA ALA A 430 -41.51 15.89 41.73
C ALA A 430 -42.09 14.70 40.94
N ALA A 431 -43.06 14.98 40.06
CA ALA A 431 -43.71 13.98 39.22
C ALA A 431 -42.73 13.13 38.37
N LYS A 432 -41.59 13.70 37.95
CA LYS A 432 -40.57 13.05 37.08
C LYS A 432 -39.36 12.45 37.85
N ALA A 433 -39.43 12.35 39.18
CA ALA A 433 -38.30 11.89 40.00
C ALA A 433 -38.24 10.35 40.16
N ASP A 434 -38.08 9.62 39.05
CA ASP A 434 -38.21 8.16 39.06
C ASP A 434 -37.16 7.44 39.91
N LYS A 435 -35.94 7.98 40.01
CA LYS A 435 -34.88 7.42 40.87
C LYS A 435 -35.19 7.59 42.35
N ALA A 436 -35.76 8.73 42.76
CA ALA A 436 -36.17 8.98 44.14
C ALA A 436 -37.36 8.10 44.54
N LYS A 437 -38.36 7.94 43.65
CA LYS A 437 -39.49 7.03 43.87
C LYS A 437 -39.05 5.58 44.02
N LYS A 438 -38.13 5.11 43.17
CA LYS A 438 -37.53 3.77 43.28
C LYS A 438 -36.70 3.61 44.55
N GLY A 439 -36.03 4.67 44.99
CA GLY A 439 -35.31 4.75 46.26
C GLY A 439 -36.23 4.59 47.47
N LEU A 440 -37.32 5.37 47.52
CA LEU A 440 -38.35 5.31 48.56
C LEU A 440 -39.01 3.94 48.63
N ALA A 441 -39.43 3.39 47.49
CA ALA A 441 -40.05 2.07 47.44
C ALA A 441 -39.08 0.98 47.93
N ARG A 442 -37.77 1.14 47.76
CA ARG A 442 -36.78 0.18 48.24
C ARG A 442 -36.48 0.33 49.74
N LEU A 443 -36.44 1.57 50.23
CA LEU A 443 -36.26 1.88 51.65
C LEU A 443 -37.42 1.32 52.48
N LEU A 444 -38.65 1.40 51.96
CA LEU A 444 -39.87 1.03 52.67
C LEU A 444 -40.45 -0.31 52.21
N GLY A 445 -39.61 -1.26 51.80
CA GLY A 445 -40.04 -2.64 51.54
C GLY A 445 -41.08 -2.85 50.43
N GLY A 446 -41.26 -1.90 49.50
CA GLY A 446 -42.20 -1.99 48.39
C GLY A 446 -43.46 -1.13 48.51
N HIS A 447 -43.64 -0.39 49.61
CA HIS A 447 -44.76 0.55 49.77
C HIS A 447 -44.66 1.72 48.77
N ARG A 448 -45.66 1.85 47.89
CA ARG A 448 -45.74 2.86 46.83
C ARG A 448 -46.93 3.80 46.93
N GLU A 449 -47.71 3.68 48.00
CA GLU A 449 -48.95 4.42 48.19
C GLU A 449 -48.66 5.76 48.86
N TRP A 450 -48.08 6.71 48.10
CA TRP A 450 -47.98 8.10 48.54
C TRP A 450 -48.88 8.99 47.69
N ARG A 451 -49.66 9.85 48.35
CA ARG A 451 -50.50 10.86 47.70
C ARG A 451 -49.69 11.91 46.96
N ASN A 452 -48.61 12.43 47.54
CA ASN A 452 -47.81 13.50 46.95
C ASN A 452 -46.32 13.38 47.26
N LEU A 453 -45.47 13.68 46.27
CA LEU A 453 -44.01 13.74 46.41
C LEU A 453 -43.48 15.10 45.96
N HIS A 454 -42.81 15.80 46.87
CA HIS A 454 -42.19 17.10 46.61
C HIS A 454 -40.68 17.05 46.91
N HIS A 455 -39.90 17.86 46.21
CA HIS A 455 -38.49 18.09 46.53
C HIS A 455 -38.29 19.54 46.94
N CYS A 456 -37.36 19.79 47.87
CA CYS A 456 -37.01 21.12 48.32
C CYS A 456 -35.95 21.73 47.40
N ALA A 457 -36.26 22.85 46.76
CA ALA A 457 -35.34 23.56 45.86
C ALA A 457 -34.21 24.31 46.60
N SER A 458 -34.37 24.56 47.90
CA SER A 458 -33.41 25.31 48.71
C SER A 458 -32.35 24.45 49.41
N CYS A 459 -32.50 23.12 49.43
CA CYS A 459 -31.56 22.25 50.13
C CYS A 459 -30.34 21.92 49.25
N THR A 460 -29.15 22.33 49.67
CA THR A 460 -27.88 21.95 49.05
C THR A 460 -27.36 20.63 49.65
N GLY A 461 -26.69 19.79 48.84
CA GLY A 461 -26.11 18.52 49.32
C GLY A 461 -27.05 17.30 49.29
N GLY A 462 -27.65 17.02 48.13
CA GLY A 462 -28.38 15.78 47.86
C GLY A 462 -29.88 15.95 47.59
N GLY A 463 -30.50 17.04 48.05
CA GLY A 463 -31.95 17.28 47.90
C GLY A 463 -32.77 16.55 48.97
N VAL A 464 -33.69 17.28 49.59
CA VAL A 464 -34.63 16.78 50.61
C VAL A 464 -36.00 16.60 49.96
N TRP A 465 -36.68 15.52 50.30
CA TRP A 465 -37.94 15.08 49.74
C TRP A 465 -39.01 15.06 50.82
N ARG A 466 -40.16 15.64 50.54
CA ARG A 466 -41.36 15.60 51.39
C ARG A 466 -42.39 14.69 50.76
N VAL A 467 -42.74 13.63 51.47
CA VAL A 467 -43.67 12.59 51.03
C VAL A 467 -44.90 12.67 51.91
N GLN A 468 -46.06 12.85 51.29
CA GLN A 468 -47.34 12.68 51.94
C GLN A 468 -47.88 11.31 51.54
N TRP A 469 -48.09 10.45 52.52
CA TRP A 469 -48.57 9.09 52.33
C TRP A 469 -50.06 9.08 52.03
#